data_AF-A0A426V4F8-F1
#
_entry.id   AF-A0A426V4F8-F1
#
_cell.length_a   1.000
_cell.length_b   1.000
_cell.length_c   1.000
_cell.angle_alpha   90.00
_cell.angle_beta   90.00
_cell.angle_gamma   90.00
#
_symmetry.space_group_name_H-M   'P 1'
#
loop_
_entity.id
_entity.type
_entity.pdbx_description
1 polymer ?
#
loop_
_entity_poly.entity_id
_entity_poly.type
_entity_poly.pdbx_seq_one_letter_code
_entity_poly.pdbx_strand_id
1 'polypeptide(L)'
;MAGGMQIDPDLLEDIGTKLGALGGEFATIAQDFVATMEGLSEAYGSDETGGLILAIHQDILTAFQECLQDASADIEAGAQTLADIGATTRELDDAVASAFSDILGELGA
;
A
#
# COMPACT_ATOMS: atom_id res chain seq x y z
N MET A 1 -8.81 14.53 30.71
CA MET A 1 -9.45 13.34 30.12
C MET A 1 -8.89 13.20 28.73
N ALA A 2 -7.74 12.53 28.60
CA ALA A 2 -7.18 12.24 27.28
C ALA A 2 -8.20 11.32 26.60
N GLY A 3 -8.79 11.76 25.49
CA GLY A 3 -9.59 10.90 24.64
C GLY A 3 -8.66 9.84 24.09
N GLY A 4 -8.61 8.68 24.76
CA GLY A 4 -7.83 7.55 24.31
C GLY A 4 -8.33 7.16 22.93
N MET A 5 -7.46 7.24 21.94
CA MET A 5 -7.73 6.67 20.64
C MET A 5 -7.88 5.17 20.87
N GLN A 6 -9.12 4.67 20.80
CA GLN A 6 -9.41 3.26 20.96
C GLN A 6 -8.96 2.59 19.66
N ILE A 7 -7.71 2.13 19.63
CA ILE A 7 -7.12 1.44 18.50
C ILE A 7 -7.58 -0.02 18.59
N ASP A 8 -8.18 -0.53 17.52
CA ASP A 8 -8.55 -1.94 17.37
C ASP A 8 -7.47 -2.63 16.52
N PRO A 9 -6.58 -3.44 17.12
CA PRO A 9 -5.48 -4.09 16.40
C PRO A 9 -5.95 -5.09 15.36
N ASP A 10 -7.13 -5.69 15.53
CA ASP A 10 -7.68 -6.69 14.61
C ASP A 10 -8.26 -5.99 13.39
N LEU A 11 -8.93 -4.85 13.59
CA LEU A 11 -9.39 -4.00 12.50
C LEU A 11 -8.22 -3.44 11.68
N LEU A 12 -7.12 -3.05 12.32
CA LEU A 12 -5.93 -2.57 11.61
C LEU A 12 -5.26 -3.68 10.77
N GLU A 13 -5.19 -4.90 11.29
CA GLU A 13 -4.69 -6.05 10.54
C GLU A 13 -5.58 -6.38 9.32
N ASP A 14 -6.91 -6.35 9.49
CA ASP A 14 -7.88 -6.55 8.41
C ASP A 14 -7.78 -5.46 7.32
N ILE A 15 -7.69 -4.19 7.71
CA ILE A 15 -7.51 -3.08 6.76
C ILE A 15 -6.16 -3.20 6.06
N GLY A 16 -5.07 -3.49 6.78
CA GLY A 16 -3.74 -3.70 6.20
C GLY A 16 -3.74 -4.82 5.15
N THR A 17 -4.36 -5.95 5.47
CA THR A 17 -4.50 -7.09 4.54
C THR A 17 -5.29 -6.71 3.29
N LYS A 18 -6.42 -6.00 3.45
CA LYS A 18 -7.24 -5.53 2.32
C LYS A 18 -6.52 -4.52 1.46
N LEU A 19 -5.77 -3.62 2.08
CA LEU A 19 -4.98 -2.62 1.38
C LEU A 19 -3.84 -3.26 0.58
N GLY A 20 -3.16 -4.26 1.15
CA GLY A 20 -2.16 -5.06 0.44
C GLY A 20 -2.74 -5.82 -0.75
N ALA A 21 -3.91 -6.44 -0.60
CA ALA A 21 -4.61 -7.11 -1.69
C ALA A 21 -4.99 -6.12 -2.82
N LEU A 22 -5.52 -4.95 -2.46
CA LEU A 22 -5.82 -3.89 -3.41
C LEU A 22 -4.57 -3.38 -4.14
N GLY A 23 -3.44 -3.28 -3.44
CA GLY A 23 -2.14 -2.94 -4.05
C GLY A 23 -1.72 -3.95 -5.12
N GLY A 24 -1.88 -5.25 -4.84
CA GLY A 24 -1.60 -6.31 -5.82
C GLY A 24 -2.51 -6.26 -7.04
N GLU A 25 -3.80 -6.01 -6.84
CA GLU A 25 -4.76 -5.81 -7.95
C GLU A 25 -4.41 -4.59 -8.79
N PHE A 26 -4.09 -3.47 -8.14
CA PHE A 26 -3.66 -2.24 -8.80
C PHE A 26 -2.40 -2.45 -9.65
N ALA A 27 -1.38 -3.10 -9.09
CA ALA A 27 -0.14 -3.40 -9.81
C ALA A 27 -0.39 -4.28 -11.06
N THR A 28 -1.31 -5.23 -10.96
CA THR A 28 -1.70 -6.10 -12.09
C THR A 28 -2.38 -5.30 -13.19
N ILE A 29 -3.39 -4.49 -12.84
CA ILE A 29 -4.12 -3.64 -13.79
C ILE A 29 -3.17 -2.62 -14.45
N ALA A 30 -2.24 -2.06 -13.68
CA ALA A 30 -1.21 -1.15 -14.16
C ALA A 30 -0.32 -1.80 -15.22
N GLN A 31 0.16 -3.02 -14.97
CA GLN A 31 0.97 -3.78 -15.94
C GLN A 31 0.18 -4.10 -17.22
N ASP A 32 -1.07 -4.53 -17.09
CA ASP A 32 -1.93 -4.83 -18.24
C ASP A 32 -2.19 -3.59 -19.10
N PHE A 33 -2.41 -2.43 -18.46
CA PHE A 33 -2.56 -1.16 -19.16
C PHE A 33 -1.30 -0.80 -19.95
N VAL A 34 -0.13 -0.89 -19.31
CA VAL A 34 1.16 -0.60 -19.94
C VAL A 34 1.39 -1.49 -21.17
N ALA A 35 1.19 -2.80 -21.01
CA ALA A 35 1.34 -3.75 -22.11
C ALA A 35 0.39 -3.44 -23.28
N THR A 36 -0.85 -3.04 -22.97
CA THR A 36 -1.82 -2.62 -23.98
C THR A 36 -1.35 -1.39 -24.74
N MET A 37 -0.80 -0.38 -24.03
CA MET A 37 -0.34 0.87 -24.64
C MET A 37 0.93 0.69 -25.47
N GLU A 38 1.84 -0.22 -25.10
CA GLU A 38 3.02 -0.56 -25.90
C GLU A 38 2.64 -1.23 -27.23
N GLY A 39 1.57 -2.03 -27.23
CA GLY A 39 1.02 -2.68 -28.42
C GLY A 39 0.42 -1.72 -29.46
N LEU A 40 0.20 -0.44 -29.12
CA LEU A 40 -0.34 0.57 -30.04
C LEU A 40 0.73 1.24 -30.92
N SER A 41 2.01 0.94 -30.70
CA SER A 41 3.14 1.56 -31.42
C SER A 41 3.05 1.46 -32.95
N GLU A 42 2.47 0.38 -33.48
CA GLU A 42 2.26 0.19 -34.92
C GLU A 42 1.19 1.12 -35.54
N ALA A 43 0.31 1.70 -34.72
CA ALA A 43 -0.79 2.55 -35.18
C ALA A 43 -0.37 3.98 -35.54
N TYR A 44 0.82 4.43 -35.10
CA TYR A 44 1.24 5.83 -35.25
C TYR A 44 1.78 6.17 -36.64
N GLY A 45 2.08 5.17 -37.48
CA GLY A 45 2.67 5.36 -38.81
C GLY A 45 4.17 5.63 -38.76
N SER A 46 4.87 5.38 -39.87
CA SER A 46 6.34 5.43 -39.96
C SER A 46 6.89 6.71 -40.59
N ASP A 47 6.05 7.72 -40.82
CA ASP A 47 6.49 9.02 -41.31
C ASP A 47 7.01 9.90 -40.16
N GLU A 48 7.53 11.09 -40.49
CA GLU A 48 8.11 12.00 -39.49
C GLU A 48 7.09 12.41 -38.40
N THR A 49 5.81 12.54 -38.77
CA THR A 49 4.75 12.88 -37.81
C THR A 49 4.45 11.69 -36.90
N GLY A 50 4.34 10.49 -37.46
CA GLY A 50 4.17 9.25 -36.70
C GLY A 50 5.32 8.96 -35.76
N GLY A 51 6.56 9.23 -36.19
CA GLY A 51 7.75 9.15 -35.34
C GLY A 51 7.71 10.11 -34.15
N LEU A 52 7.27 11.36 -34.35
CA LEU A 52 7.08 12.33 -33.27
C LEU A 52 5.97 11.92 -32.30
N ILE A 53 4.86 11.40 -32.81
CA ILE A 53 3.76 10.90 -31.97
C ILE A 53 4.22 9.72 -31.12
N LEU A 54 4.96 8.78 -31.70
CA LEU A 54 5.53 7.64 -30.99
C LEU A 54 6.48 8.08 -29.86
N ALA A 55 7.34 9.07 -30.11
CA ALA A 55 8.24 9.60 -29.09
C ALA A 55 7.48 10.25 -27.93
N ILE A 56 6.50 11.09 -28.22
CA ILE A 56 5.65 11.72 -27.18
C ILE A 56 4.88 10.67 -26.39
N HIS A 57 4.34 9.65 -27.08
CA HIS A 57 3.65 8.53 -26.44
C HIS A 57 4.56 7.78 -25.47
N GLN A 58 5.80 7.48 -25.87
CA GLN A 58 6.79 6.83 -25.01
C GLN A 58 7.15 7.67 -23.78
N ASP A 59 7.33 8.99 -23.94
CA ASP A 59 7.63 9.89 -22.82
C ASP A 59 6.47 9.92 -21.80
N ILE A 60 5.23 10.04 -22.29
CA ILE A 60 4.03 10.03 -21.44
C ILE A 60 3.86 8.67 -20.76
N LEU A 61 4.04 7.57 -21.49
CA LEU A 61 3.90 6.23 -20.94
C LEU A 61 4.95 5.95 -19.87
N THR A 62 6.19 6.41 -20.06
CA THR A 62 7.27 6.29 -19.07
C THR A 62 6.92 7.05 -17.79
N ALA A 63 6.53 8.32 -17.90
CA ALA A 63 6.13 9.11 -16.74
C ALA A 63 4.90 8.51 -16.02
N PHE A 64 3.96 7.95 -16.78
CA PHE A 64 2.80 7.26 -16.23
C PHE A 64 3.19 5.96 -15.49
N GLN A 65 4.11 5.17 -16.05
CA GLN A 65 4.65 3.97 -15.39
C GLN A 65 5.31 4.31 -14.05
N GLU A 66 6.12 5.37 -14.00
CA GLU A 66 6.75 5.83 -12.75
C GLU A 66 5.70 6.19 -11.70
N CYS A 67 4.66 6.95 -12.07
CA CYS A 67 3.56 7.28 -11.16
C CYS A 67 2.80 6.05 -10.66
N LEU A 68 2.61 5.02 -11.50
CA LEU A 68 1.98 3.77 -11.10
C LEU A 68 2.86 2.98 -10.11
N GLN A 69 4.18 2.97 -10.32
CA GLN A 69 5.13 2.31 -9.42
C GLN A 69 5.14 2.99 -8.05
N ASP A 70 5.20 4.32 -8.02
CA ASP A 70 5.16 5.09 -6.77
C ASP A 70 3.84 4.85 -6.02
N ALA A 71 2.70 4.91 -6.72
CA ALA A 71 1.40 4.64 -6.11
C ALA A 71 1.30 3.21 -5.54
N SER A 72 1.84 2.21 -6.25
CA SER A 72 1.86 0.83 -5.76
C SER A 72 2.73 0.70 -4.51
N ALA A 73 3.90 1.34 -4.48
CA ALA A 73 4.80 1.33 -3.33
C ALA A 73 4.17 2.01 -2.11
N ASP A 74 3.47 3.13 -2.31
CA ASP A 74 2.76 3.84 -1.24
C ASP A 74 1.63 2.99 -0.64
N ILE A 75 0.89 2.24 -1.46
CA ILE A 75 -0.15 1.33 -0.99
C ILE A 75 0.45 0.20 -0.13
N GLU A 76 1.54 -0.40 -0.60
CA GLU A 76 2.24 -1.46 0.14
C GLU A 76 2.82 -0.95 1.47
N ALA A 77 3.47 0.22 1.44
CA ALA A 77 3.99 0.86 2.65
C ALA A 77 2.88 1.21 3.64
N GLY A 78 1.73 1.68 3.15
CA GLY A 78 0.54 1.94 3.96
C GLY A 78 0.00 0.67 4.62
N ALA A 79 -0.09 -0.43 3.86
CA ALA A 79 -0.53 -1.73 4.38
C ALA A 79 0.41 -2.24 5.48
N GLN A 80 1.72 -2.16 5.28
CA GLN A 80 2.71 -2.55 6.28
C GLN A 80 2.62 -1.68 7.53
N THR A 81 2.46 -0.36 7.36
CA THR A 81 2.34 0.57 8.50
C THR A 81 1.14 0.22 9.38
N LEU A 82 0.00 -0.14 8.79
CA LEU A 82 -1.19 -0.55 9.55
C LEU A 82 -0.95 -1.85 10.32
N ALA A 83 -0.28 -2.83 9.70
CA ALA A 83 0.10 -4.08 10.36
C ALA A 83 1.04 -3.82 11.55
N ASP A 84 2.04 -2.95 11.37
CA ASP A 84 3.02 -2.60 12.41
C ASP A 84 2.35 -1.90 13.60
N ILE A 85 1.40 -0.99 13.35
CA ILE A 85 0.62 -0.33 14.42
C ILE A 85 -0.24 -1.37 15.16
N GLY A 86 -0.88 -2.28 14.44
CA GLY A 86 -1.68 -3.36 15.04
C GLY A 86 -0.83 -4.25 15.95
N ALA A 87 0.33 -4.71 15.47
CA ALA A 87 1.26 -5.52 16.25
C ALA A 87 1.77 -4.76 17.49
N THR A 88 2.23 -3.53 17.32
CA THR A 88 2.73 -2.69 18.43
C THR A 88 1.66 -2.45 19.50
N THR A 89 0.41 -2.23 19.08
CA THR A 89 -0.70 -2.01 20.02
C THR A 89 -0.98 -3.28 20.84
N ARG A 90 -1.01 -4.45 20.20
CA ARG A 90 -1.15 -5.75 20.87
C ARG A 90 -0.04 -5.99 21.91
N GLU A 91 1.22 -5.74 21.54
CA GLU A 91 2.36 -5.89 22.45
C GLU A 91 2.26 -4.97 23.66
N LEU A 92 1.80 -3.72 23.47
CA LEU A 92 1.59 -2.78 24.56
C LEU A 92 0.46 -3.22 25.49
N ASP A 93 -0.66 -3.68 24.94
CA ASP A 93 -1.80 -4.17 25.72
C ASP A 93 -1.42 -5.39 26.56
N ASP A 94 -0.66 -6.34 25.99
CA ASP A 94 -0.15 -7.52 26.71
C ASP A 94 0.83 -7.13 27.82
N ALA A 95 1.74 -6.17 27.55
CA ALA A 95 2.69 -5.68 28.55
C ALA A 95 1.97 -4.99 29.73
N VAL A 96 0.94 -4.19 29.44
CA VAL A 96 0.10 -3.54 30.46
C VAL A 96 -0.66 -4.59 31.27
N ALA A 97 -1.29 -5.57 30.61
CA ALA A 97 -2.03 -6.64 31.28
C ALA A 97 -1.12 -7.50 32.19
N SER A 98 0.10 -7.80 31.74
CA SER A 98 1.12 -8.48 32.55
C SER A 98 1.49 -7.66 33.78
N ALA A 99 1.81 -6.37 33.60
CA ALA A 99 2.18 -5.49 34.71
C ALA A 99 1.05 -5.36 35.75
N PHE A 100 -0.20 -5.25 35.30
CA PHE A 100 -1.35 -5.25 36.20
C PHE A 100 -1.53 -6.57 36.94
N SER A 101 -1.32 -7.71 36.25
CA SER A 101 -1.40 -9.04 36.87
C SER A 101 -0.32 -9.23 37.93
N ASP A 102 0.90 -8.76 37.68
CA ASP A 102 2.01 -8.82 38.64
C ASP A 102 1.70 -7.97 39.88
N ILE A 103 1.23 -6.73 39.69
CA ILE A 103 0.84 -5.84 40.81
C ILE A 103 -0.31 -6.45 41.63
N LEU A 104 -1.32 -7.04 40.97
CA LEU A 104 -2.43 -7.69 41.68
C LEU A 104 -1.97 -8.94 42.44
N GLY A 105 -1.02 -9.69 41.91
CA GLY A 105 -0.37 -10.81 42.60
C GLY A 105 0.43 -10.35 43.83
N GLU A 106 1.15 -9.24 43.74
CA GLU A 106 1.88 -8.64 44.87
C GLU A 106 0.96 -8.08 45.97
N LEU A 107 -0.24 -7.60 45.59
CA LEU A 107 -1.22 -7.03 46.51
C LEU A 107 -2.09 -8.07 47.26
N GLY A 108 -1.86 -9.37 47.01
CA GLY A 108 -2.44 -10.45 47.80
C GLY A 108 -3.85 -10.88 47.38
N ALA A 109 -4.07 -11.05 46.08
CA ALA A 109 -5.03 -12.07 45.63
C ALA A 109 -4.57 -13.48 46.03
#